data_AF-A0A0S3RMS3-F1
#
_entry.id   AF-A0A0S3RMS3-F1
#
_cell.length_a   1.000
_cell.length_b   1.000
_cell.length_c   1.000
_cell.angle_alpha   90.00
_cell.angle_beta   90.00
_cell.angle_gamma   90.00
#
_symmetry.space_group_name_H-M   'P 1'
#
loop_
_entity.id
_entity.type
_entity.pdbx_description
1 polymer ?
#
loop_
_entity_poly.entity_id
_entity_poly.type
_entity_poly.pdbx_seq_one_letter_code
_entity_poly.pdbx_strand_id
1 'polypeptide(L)' 'KKLAWVALKCNRQMGSYECGYYVMFWMMNIIRAHYTSGWETRFNRTAPISEKSVQLVRKTLAKYVIHLYNSM' A
#
# COMPACT_ATOMS: atom_id res chain seq x y z
N LYS A 1 -23.83 14.04 4.93
CA LYS A 1 -22.84 14.14 3.82
C LYS A 1 -23.16 13.06 2.79
N LYS A 2 -23.29 13.38 1.50
CA LYS A 2 -23.36 12.34 0.45
C LYS A 2 -21.97 11.74 0.27
N LEU A 3 -21.90 10.41 0.21
CA LEU A 3 -20.67 9.72 -0.15
C LEU A 3 -20.40 9.98 -1.64
N ALA A 4 -19.18 10.40 -1.96
CA ALA A 4 -18.71 10.54 -3.33
C ALA A 4 -17.73 9.41 -3.60
N TRP A 5 -17.99 8.63 -4.65
CA TRP A 5 -17.04 7.66 -5.14
C TRP A 5 -16.03 8.37 -6.03
N VAL A 6 -14.74 8.22 -5.73
CA VAL A 6 -13.65 8.82 -6.51
C VAL A 6 -12.82 7.71 -7.14
N ALA A 7 -12.79 7.66 -8.46
CA ALA A 7 -11.92 6.75 -9.19
C ALA A 7 -10.53 7.40 -9.36
N LEU A 8 -9.53 6.85 -8.67
CA LEU A 8 -8.16 7.38 -8.65
C LEU A 8 -7.24 6.58 -9.59
N LYS A 9 -6.19 7.22 -10.11
CA LYS A 9 -5.13 6.52 -10.86
C LYS A 9 -4.12 5.92 -9.87
N CYS A 10 -4.05 4.59 -9.77
CA CYS A 10 -3.13 3.91 -8.86
C CYS A 10 -2.03 3.14 -9.60
N ASN A 11 -0.94 2.82 -8.87
CA ASN A 11 0.15 2.01 -9.39
C ASN A 11 -0.39 0.66 -9.88
N ARG A 12 -0.05 0.28 -11.10
CA ARG A 12 -0.43 -1.02 -11.67
C ARG A 12 0.67 -2.03 -11.41
N GLN A 13 0.32 -3.14 -10.77
CA GLN A 13 1.23 -4.27 -10.62
C GLN A 13 1.57 -4.89 -11.98
N MET A 14 2.76 -5.47 -12.09
CA MET A 14 3.17 -6.22 -13.29
C MET A 14 2.91 -7.71 -13.16
N GLY A 15 3.08 -8.28 -11.95
CA GLY A 15 2.82 -9.69 -11.67
C GLY A 15 1.37 -9.99 -11.32
N SER A 16 1.06 -11.26 -11.06
CA SER A 16 -0.27 -11.74 -10.67
C SER A 16 -0.50 -11.86 -9.16
N TYR A 17 0.55 -11.70 -8.34
CA TYR A 17 0.52 -12.03 -6.91
C TYR A 17 0.84 -10.86 -5.97
N GLU A 18 1.02 -9.65 -6.51
CA GLU A 18 1.53 -8.50 -5.73
C GLU A 18 0.46 -7.54 -5.23
N CYS A 19 -0.80 -7.75 -5.61
CA CYS A 19 -1.92 -6.85 -5.28
C CYS A 19 -1.99 -6.54 -3.78
N GLY A 20 -1.87 -7.56 -2.93
CA GLY A 20 -1.89 -7.40 -1.48
C GLY A 20 -0.75 -6.51 -0.97
N TYR A 21 0.45 -6.63 -1.53
CA TYR A 21 1.59 -5.80 -1.15
C TYR A 21 1.42 -4.34 -1.58
N TYR A 22 0.75 -4.08 -2.71
CA TYR A 22 0.44 -2.72 -3.17
C TYR A 22 -0.56 -2.05 -2.22
N VAL A 23 -1.60 -2.78 -1.79
CA VAL A 23 -2.56 -2.28 -0.79
C VAL A 23 -1.86 -1.99 0.54
N MET A 24 -1.05 -2.92 1.04
CA MET A 24 -0.29 -2.74 2.29
C MET A 24 0.69 -1.56 2.21
N PHE A 25 1.38 -1.39 1.08
CA PHE A 25 2.26 -0.25 0.84
C PHE A 25 1.48 1.06 1.02
N TRP A 26 0.32 1.20 0.37
CA TRP A 26 -0.48 2.41 0.45
C TRP A 26 -1.09 2.64 1.83
N MET A 27 -1.60 1.59 2.49
CA MET A 27 -2.09 1.70 3.87
C MET A 27 -0.99 2.22 4.81
N MET A 28 0.23 1.66 4.70
CA MET A 28 1.37 2.09 5.49
C MET A 28 1.72 3.57 5.22
N ASN A 29 1.73 4.00 3.95
CA ASN A 29 2.04 5.39 3.61
C ASN A 29 0.95 6.37 4.09
N ILE A 30 -0.33 6.02 3.93
CA ILE A 30 -1.47 6.83 4.38
C ILE A 30 -1.41 7.06 5.89
N ILE A 31 -1.20 5.99 6.67
CA ILE A 31 -1.15 6.06 8.13
C ILE A 31 0.07 6.86 8.58
N ARG A 32 1.27 6.55 8.06
CA ARG A 32 2.52 7.20 8.50
C ARG A 32 2.58 8.69 8.14
N ALA A 33 1.96 9.08 7.03
CA ALA A 33 1.96 10.47 6.58
C ALA A 33 0.67 11.22 6.96
N HIS A 34 -0.22 10.58 7.74
CA HIS A 34 -1.50 11.15 8.17
C HIS A 34 -2.33 11.74 7.03
N TYR A 35 -2.41 11.03 5.90
CA TYR A 35 -3.15 11.50 4.74
C TYR A 35 -4.66 11.45 4.98
N THR A 36 -5.29 12.63 4.93
CA THR A 36 -6.75 12.79 5.05
C THR A 36 -7.37 13.47 3.81
N SER A 37 -6.55 13.97 2.89
CA SER A 37 -6.98 14.73 1.70
C SER A 37 -5.95 14.67 0.55
N GLY A 38 -6.34 15.23 -0.61
CA GLY A 38 -5.48 15.31 -1.80
C GLY A 38 -5.29 13.97 -2.49
N TRP A 39 -6.32 13.12 -2.50
CA TRP A 39 -6.24 11.75 -3.00
C TRP A 39 -5.88 11.69 -4.49
N GLU A 40 -6.38 12.60 -5.33
CA GLU A 40 -6.08 12.68 -6.76
C GLU A 40 -4.60 12.99 -7.02
N THR A 41 -3.97 13.81 -6.18
CA THR A 41 -2.55 14.14 -6.31
C THR A 41 -1.67 13.00 -5.83
N ARG A 42 -2.09 12.28 -4.78
CA ARG A 42 -1.34 11.17 -4.20
C ARG A 42 -1.42 9.92 -5.07
N PHE A 43 -2.61 9.65 -5.60
CA PHE A 43 -2.91 8.59 -6.55
C PHE A 43 -3.06 9.17 -7.95
N ASN A 44 -1.94 9.58 -8.54
CA ASN A 44 -1.87 10.08 -9.91
C ASN A 44 -1.01 9.24 -10.86
N ARG A 45 -0.34 8.19 -10.34
CA ARG A 45 0.71 7.47 -11.06
C ARG A 45 0.30 6.01 -11.29
N THR A 46 0.42 5.56 -12.53
CA THR A 46 0.13 4.16 -12.93
C THR A 46 1.36 3.27 -12.98
N ALA A 47 2.57 3.83 -12.96
CA ALA A 47 3.80 3.05 -12.95
C ALA A 47 3.81 2.08 -11.76
N PRO A 48 4.37 0.86 -11.90
CA PRO A 48 4.48 -0.09 -10.80
C PRO A 48 5.21 0.49 -9.60
N ILE A 49 4.84 0.03 -8.40
CA ILE A 49 5.65 0.27 -7.21
C ILE A 49 6.97 -0.47 -7.41
N SER A 50 8.08 0.17 -7.04
CA SER A 50 9.40 -0.45 -7.24
C SER A 50 9.52 -1.77 -6.47
N GLU A 51 10.22 -2.75 -7.05
CA GLU A 51 10.48 -4.03 -6.40
C GLU A 51 11.11 -3.83 -5.02
N LYS A 52 12.01 -2.87 -4.88
CA LYS A 52 12.63 -2.51 -3.58
C LYS A 52 11.59 -2.12 -2.53
N SER A 53 10.58 -1.34 -2.90
CA SER A 53 9.49 -0.95 -2.01
C SER A 53 8.57 -2.12 -1.68
N VAL A 54 8.25 -2.96 -2.65
CA VAL A 54 7.46 -4.20 -2.43
C VAL A 54 8.18 -5.14 -1.48
N GLN A 55 9.49 -5.35 -1.68
CA GLN A 55 10.33 -6.18 -0.81
C GLN A 55 10.42 -5.65 0.61
N LEU A 56 10.44 -4.32 0.79
CA LEU A 56 10.39 -3.71 2.12
C LEU A 56 9.09 -4.08 2.83
N VAL A 57 7.95 -3.94 2.17
CA VAL A 57 6.64 -4.31 2.74
C VAL A 57 6.59 -5.80 3.08
N ARG A 58 7.06 -6.67 2.17
CA ARG A 58 7.11 -8.11 2.37
C ARG A 58 7.94 -8.51 3.59
N LYS A 59 9.14 -7.95 3.73
CA LYS A 59 10.03 -8.21 4.88
C LYS A 59 9.43 -7.68 6.18
N THR A 60 8.84 -6.49 6.17
CA THR A 60 8.20 -5.91 7.36
C THR A 60 7.01 -6.76 7.80
N LEU A 61 6.14 -7.18 6.87
CA LEU A 61 5.01 -8.06 7.18
C LEU A 61 5.49 -9.40 7.75
N ALA A 62 6.46 -10.05 7.10
CA ALA A 62 6.99 -11.33 7.56
C ALA A 62 7.58 -11.23 8.98
N LYS A 63 8.36 -10.18 9.26
CA LYS A 63 8.89 -9.93 10.61
C LYS A 63 7.78 -9.75 11.64
N TYR A 64 6.73 -9.00 11.30
CA TYR A 64 5.61 -8.77 12.19
C TYR A 64 4.84 -10.06 12.48
N VAL A 65 4.55 -10.88 11.46
CA VAL A 65 3.86 -12.16 11.62
C VAL A 65 4.68 -13.13 12.48
N ILE A 66 6.00 -13.24 12.23
CA ILE A 66 6.89 -14.07 13.06
C ILE A 66 6.90 -13.58 14.51
N HIS A 67 6.97 -12.27 14.73
CA HIS A 67 6.93 -11.70 16.07
C HIS A 67 5.62 -12.05 16.79
N LEU A 68 4.47 -11.91 16.11
CA LEU A 68 3.17 -12.29 16.67
C LEU A 68 3.14 -13.79 17.02
N TYR A 69 3.60 -14.65 16.12
CA TYR A 69 3.65 -16.09 16.36
C TYR A 69 4.47 -16.46 17.59
N ASN A 70 5.65 -15.85 17.75
CA ASN A 70 6.52 -16.09 18.89
C ASN A 70 6.04 -15.42 20.20
N SER A 71 5.04 -14.54 20.12
CA SER A 71 4.48 -13.84 21.29
C SER A 71 3.14 -14.44 21.76
N MET A 72 2.64 -15.47 21.05
CA MET A 72 1.51 -16.31 21.46
C MET A 72 2.00 -17.50 22.27
#